data_AF-A0A950EL83-F1
#
_entry.id   AF-A0A950EL83-F1
#
_cell.length_a   1.000
_cell.length_b   1.000
_cell.length_c   1.000
_cell.angle_alpha   90.00
_cell.angle_beta   90.00
_cell.angle_gamma   90.00
#
_symmetry.space_group_name_H-M   'P 1'
#
loop_
_entity.id
_entity.type
_entity.pdbx_description
1 polymer ?
#
loop_
_entity_poly.entity_id
_entity_poly.type
_entity_poly.pdbx_seq_one_letter_code
_entity_poly.pdbx_strand_id
1 'polypeptide(L)'
;MKLRRRRQILKGLERLRRGERPPGYTGREMAGLIGIDPSWIFRKINRGQILLEKDARYGCYLFPKTRSTVDQMKKLKSGKVLQVSFP
;
A
#
# COMPACT_ATOMS: atom_id res chain seq x y z
N MET A 1 -20.57 22.13 6.98
CA MET A 1 -19.71 22.39 5.80
C MET A 1 -18.65 21.30 5.62
N LYS A 2 -18.89 20.32 4.74
CA LYS A 2 -18.01 19.15 4.46
C LYS A 2 -17.18 19.39 3.19
N LEU A 3 -16.11 20.19 3.23
CA LEU A 3 -15.29 20.48 2.03
C LEU A 3 -13.77 20.49 2.25
N ARG A 4 -13.25 20.06 3.41
CA ARG A 4 -11.80 20.04 3.67
C ARG A 4 -11.07 18.72 3.37
N ARG A 5 -11.75 17.57 3.35
CA ARG A 5 -11.07 16.25 3.21
C ARG A 5 -10.69 15.84 1.77
N ARG A 6 -11.31 16.42 0.74
CA ARG A 6 -11.05 16.00 -0.67
C ARG A 6 -9.72 16.54 -1.23
N ARG A 7 -9.24 17.67 -0.72
CA ARG A 7 -8.07 18.38 -1.26
C ARG A 7 -6.72 17.76 -0.84
N GLN A 8 -6.67 17.10 0.33
CA GLN A 8 -5.43 16.45 0.81
C GLN A 8 -5.13 15.15 0.06
N ILE A 9 -6.16 14.37 -0.29
CA ILE A 9 -6.02 13.12 -1.06
C ILE A 9 -5.47 13.42 -2.47
N LEU A 10 -5.93 14.50 -3.12
CA LEU A 10 -5.44 14.94 -4.42
C LEU A 10 -3.97 15.39 -4.38
N LYS A 11 -3.56 16.13 -3.34
CA LYS A 11 -2.16 16.59 -3.18
C LYS A 11 -1.16 15.46 -2.97
N GLY A 12 -1.53 14.40 -2.25
CA GLY A 12 -0.65 13.24 -2.04
C GLY A 12 -0.36 12.47 -3.34
N LEU A 13 -1.40 12.27 -4.15
CA LEU A 13 -1.30 11.66 -5.49
C LEU A 13 -0.54 12.57 -6.49
N GLU A 14 -0.70 13.90 -6.39
CA GLU A 14 0.09 14.85 -7.18
C GLU A 14 1.58 14.79 -6.87
N ARG A 15 1.99 14.56 -5.61
CA ARG A 15 3.42 14.43 -5.25
C ARG A 15 4.05 13.17 -5.84
N LEU A 16 3.32 12.05 -5.82
CA LEU A 16 3.74 10.84 -6.54
C LEU A 16 3.90 11.10 -8.05
N ARG A 17 3.00 11.91 -8.63
CA ARG A 17 3.07 12.33 -10.05
C ARG A 17 4.21 13.30 -10.33
N ARG A 18 4.65 14.09 -9.36
CA ARG A 18 5.82 14.99 -9.45
C ARG A 18 7.17 14.28 -9.30
N GLY A 19 7.18 12.98 -9.07
CA GLY A 19 8.41 12.18 -9.01
C GLY A 19 9.04 12.07 -7.62
N GLU A 20 8.38 12.55 -6.56
CA GLU A 20 8.81 12.22 -5.19
C GLU A 20 8.63 10.72 -4.96
N ARG A 21 9.74 9.99 -4.84
CA ARG A 21 9.73 8.57 -4.52
C ARG A 21 9.37 8.41 -3.04
N PRO A 22 8.25 7.76 -2.71
CA PRO A 22 7.93 7.48 -1.32
C PRO A 22 9.00 6.57 -0.71
N PRO A 23 9.20 6.62 0.62
CA PRO A 23 10.18 5.77 1.31
C PRO A 23 9.80 4.28 1.26
N GLY A 24 8.58 3.94 0.87
CA GLY A 24 8.05 2.58 0.79
C GLY A 24 7.58 2.19 -0.61
N TYR A 25 7.32 0.89 -0.80
CA TYR A 25 6.66 0.40 -2.01
C TYR A 25 5.20 0.81 -1.98
N THR A 26 4.72 1.40 -3.06
CA THR A 26 3.27 1.59 -3.23
C THR A 26 2.58 0.24 -3.43
N GLY A 27 1.26 0.16 -3.20
CA GLY A 27 0.50 -1.05 -3.52
C GLY A 27 0.68 -1.52 -4.97
N ARG A 28 0.88 -0.61 -5.93
CA ARG A 28 1.16 -0.97 -7.32
C ARG A 28 2.55 -1.61 -7.49
N GLU A 29 3.56 -1.05 -6.86
CA GLU A 29 4.92 -1.61 -6.90
C GLU A 29 4.99 -2.96 -6.19
N MET A 30 4.37 -3.09 -5.01
CA MET A 30 4.31 -4.36 -4.28
C MET A 30 3.60 -5.44 -5.09
N ALA A 31 2.51 -5.09 -5.78
CA ALA A 31 1.82 -5.99 -6.69
C ALA A 31 2.72 -6.47 -7.84
N GLY A 32 3.51 -5.55 -8.42
CA GLY A 32 4.54 -5.90 -9.41
C GLY A 32 5.61 -6.85 -8.85
N LEU A 33 6.11 -6.60 -7.63
CA LEU A 33 7.14 -7.41 -6.98
C LEU A 33 6.70 -8.87 -6.70
N ILE A 34 5.41 -9.08 -6.46
CA ILE A 34 4.85 -10.43 -6.19
C ILE A 34 4.06 -10.99 -7.38
N GLY A 35 4.05 -10.28 -8.51
CA GLY A 35 3.42 -10.70 -9.77
C GLY A 35 1.92 -10.91 -9.63
N ILE A 36 1.19 -9.93 -9.09
CA ILE A 36 -0.27 -9.96 -8.98
C ILE A 36 -0.88 -8.63 -9.43
N ASP A 37 -2.20 -8.62 -9.60
CA ASP A 37 -2.95 -7.40 -9.86
C ASP A 37 -3.02 -6.50 -8.60
N PRO A 38 -2.81 -5.17 -8.69
CA PRO A 38 -2.92 -4.24 -7.56
C PRO A 38 -4.26 -4.31 -6.82
N SER A 39 -5.36 -4.63 -7.52
CA SER A 39 -6.69 -4.78 -6.90
C SER A 39 -6.72 -5.91 -5.87
N TRP A 40 -5.87 -6.94 -6.03
CA TRP A 40 -5.74 -8.00 -5.03
C TRP A 40 -5.26 -7.44 -3.69
N ILE A 41 -4.26 -6.54 -3.71
CA ILE A 41 -3.76 -5.91 -2.48
C ILE A 41 -4.86 -5.08 -1.82
N PHE A 42 -5.58 -4.25 -2.58
CA PHE A 42 -6.70 -3.47 -2.03
C PHE A 42 -7.82 -4.34 -1.46
N ARG A 43 -8.14 -5.48 -2.10
CA ARG A 43 -9.10 -6.46 -1.58
C ARG A 43 -8.63 -7.05 -0.24
N LYS A 44 -7.34 -7.38 -0.12
CA LYS A 44 -6.77 -7.93 1.12
C LYS A 44 -6.72 -6.91 2.26
N ILE A 45 -6.42 -5.65 1.95
CA ILE A 45 -6.54 -4.54 2.90
C ILE A 45 -8.00 -4.38 3.37
N ASN A 46 -8.95 -4.31 2.44
CA ASN A 46 -10.38 -4.18 2.78
C ASN A 46 -10.93 -5.35 3.60
N ARG A 47 -10.37 -6.55 3.41
CA ARG A 47 -10.70 -7.75 4.22
C ARG A 47 -9.98 -7.80 5.56
N GLY A 48 -9.11 -6.83 5.88
CA GLY A 48 -8.31 -6.83 7.11
C GLY A 48 -7.16 -7.85 7.12
N GLN A 49 -6.87 -8.50 5.99
CA GLN A 49 -5.76 -9.45 5.86
C GLN A 49 -4.41 -8.74 5.69
N ILE A 50 -4.42 -7.50 5.22
CA ILE A 50 -3.26 -6.62 5.23
C ILE A 50 -3.62 -5.46 6.15
N LEU A 51 -3.01 -5.43 7.34
CA LEU A 51 -3.09 -4.31 8.25
C LEU A 51 -1.98 -3.33 7.88
N LEU A 52 -2.37 -2.27 7.19
CA LEU A 52 -1.47 -1.21 6.79
C LEU A 52 -2.23 0.11 6.81
N GLU A 53 -1.66 1.12 7.45
CA GLU A 53 -2.28 2.44 7.50
C GLU A 53 -2.01 3.22 6.21
N LYS A 54 -2.94 4.12 5.86
CA LYS A 54 -2.70 5.06 4.77
C LYS A 54 -1.72 6.11 5.26
N ASP A 55 -0.63 6.28 4.54
CA ASP A 55 0.31 7.34 4.80
C ASP A 55 -0.38 8.70 4.54
N ALA A 56 -0.43 9.54 5.58
CA ALA A 56 -1.10 10.84 5.51
C ALA A 56 -0.36 11.87 4.63
N ARG A 57 0.94 11.67 4.39
CA ARG A 57 1.80 12.55 3.58
C ARG A 57 1.63 12.29 2.08
N TYR A 58 1.45 11.03 1.69
CA TYR A 58 1.30 10.60 0.29
C TYR A 58 -0.15 10.21 -0.09
N GLY A 59 -1.03 10.01 0.89
CA GLY A 59 -2.43 9.65 0.68
C GLY A 59 -2.64 8.23 0.12
N CYS A 60 -1.64 7.37 0.24
CA CYS A 60 -1.64 6.00 -0.27
C CYS A 60 -1.07 5.01 0.75
N TYR A 61 -1.24 3.72 0.49
CA TYR A 61 -0.62 2.66 1.28
C TYR A 61 0.84 2.50 0.89
N LEU A 62 1.73 2.65 1.86
CA LEU A 62 3.17 2.50 1.69
C LEU A 62 3.65 1.27 2.45
N PHE A 63 4.12 0.28 1.72
CA PHE A 63 4.73 -0.91 2.30
C PHE A 63 6.21 -0.63 2.60
N PRO A 64 6.76 -1.10 3.73
CA PRO A 64 8.18 -0.95 4.01
C PRO A 64 9.04 -1.54 2.89
N LYS A 65 10.10 -0.83 2.50
CA LYS A 65 10.97 -1.22 1.38
C LYS A 65 11.99 -2.27 1.78
N THR A 66 11.53 -3.38 2.35
CA THR A 66 12.40 -4.47 2.84
C THR A 66 12.12 -5.79 2.13
N ARG A 67 13.13 -6.66 2.04
CA ARG A 67 12.96 -8.01 1.49
C ARG A 67 11.97 -8.83 2.32
N SER A 68 11.95 -8.63 3.64
CA SER A 68 11.01 -9.29 4.56
C SER A 68 9.55 -8.95 4.23
N THR A 69 9.26 -7.70 3.87
CA THR A 69 7.92 -7.27 3.45
C THR A 69 7.46 -8.01 2.20
N VAL A 70 8.33 -8.13 1.19
CA VAL A 70 8.02 -8.89 -0.03
C VAL A 70 7.81 -10.37 0.27
N ASP A 71 8.62 -10.95 1.15
CA ASP A 71 8.48 -12.36 1.58
C ASP A 71 7.16 -12.61 2.33
N GLN A 72 6.79 -11.72 3.25
CA GLN A 72 5.49 -11.78 3.94
C GLN A 72 4.32 -11.69 2.97
N MET A 73 4.39 -10.80 1.97
CA MET A 73 3.37 -10.69 0.92
C MET A 73 3.31 -11.95 0.04
N LYS A 74 4.45 -12.57 -0.27
CA LYS A 74 4.49 -13.87 -0.96
C LYS A 74 3.88 -14.99 -0.11
N LYS A 75 4.16 -15.03 1.20
CA LYS A 75 3.54 -15.97 2.14
C LYS A 75 2.02 -15.77 2.22
N LEU A 76 1.55 -14.53 2.23
CA LEU A 76 0.11 -14.20 2.21
C LEU A 76 -0.54 -14.65 0.90
N LYS A 77 0.16 -14.47 -0.24
CA LYS A 77 -0.28 -14.96 -1.55
C LYS A 77 -0.40 -16.49 -1.56
N SER A 78 0.58 -17.20 -1.01
CA SER A 78 0.58 -18.66 -0.91
C SER A 78 -0.37 -19.21 0.18
N GLY A 79 -1.06 -18.35 0.94
CA GLY A 79 -1.92 -18.77 2.05
C GLY A 79 -1.16 -19.32 3.26
N LYS A 80 0.19 -19.21 3.29
CA LYS A 80 1.01 -19.64 4.44
C LYS A 80 0.80 -18.76 5.66
N VAL A 81 0.39 -17.51 5.44
CA VAL A 81 -0.06 -16.60 6.49
C VAL A 81 -1.44 -16.08 6.11
N LEU A 82 -2.32 -15.92 7.09
CA LEU A 82 -3.70 -15.45 6.88
C LEU A 82 -3.79 -13.93 6.93
N GLN A 83 -2.82 -13.30 7.61
CA GLN A 83 -2.75 -11.87 7.86
C GLN A 83 -1.29 -11.41 7.92
N VAL A 84 -1.04 -10.19 7.46
CA VAL A 84 0.24 -9.48 7.62
C VAL A 84 -0.03 -8.07 8.12
N SER A 85 0.83 -7.57 9.01
CA SER A 85 0.80 -6.21 9.49
C SER A 85 2.10 -5.51 9.17
N PHE A 86 2.00 -4.24 8.82
CA PHE A 86 3.13 -3.37 8.54
C PHE A 86 2.97 -2.08 9.33
N PRO A 87 4.08 -1.49 9.81
CA PRO A 87 4.08 -0.17 10.45
C PRO A 87 3.74 0.94 9.44
#